data_AF-A0A7K3H771-F1
#
_entry.id   AF-A0A7K3H771-F1
#
_cell.length_a   1.000
_cell.length_b   1.000
_cell.length_c   1.000
_cell.angle_alpha   90.00
_cell.angle_beta   90.00
_cell.angle_gamma   90.00
#
_symmetry.space_group_name_H-M   'P 1'
#
loop_
_entity.id
_entity.type
_entity.pdbx_description
1 polymer ?
#
loop_
_entity_poly.entity_id
_entity_poly.type
_entity_poly.pdbx_seq_one_letter_code
_entity_poly.pdbx_strand_id
1 'polypeptide(L)'
;MPRLPQPFEEITRPGYAAVHLAGLRVEGGRHEAVLSGICPRCEHPFQYVHPLTGFRVPRPSRSRDTYSVQVACVCAEEHPGRPDDDEGCGAYWILLLRWDGR
;
A
#
# COMPACT_ATOMS: atom_id res chain seq x y z
N MET A 1 -8.82 -2.63 32.11
CA MET A 1 -8.27 -1.32 31.69
C MET A 1 -8.77 -1.07 30.28
N PRO A 2 -9.55 -0.01 30.01
CA PRO A 2 -9.87 0.35 28.63
C PRO A 2 -8.56 0.70 27.89
N ARG A 3 -8.38 0.17 26.68
CA ARG A 3 -7.25 0.50 25.81
C ARG A 3 -7.36 1.99 25.48
N LEU A 4 -6.31 2.77 25.75
CA LEU A 4 -6.28 4.16 25.30
C LEU A 4 -6.19 4.16 23.76
N PRO A 5 -6.95 5.03 23.08
CA PRO A 5 -6.89 5.13 21.62
C PRO A 5 -5.47 5.44 21.20
N GLN A 6 -4.95 4.61 20.29
CA GLN A 6 -3.64 4.85 19.71
C GLN A 6 -3.81 5.94 18.66
N PRO A 7 -3.04 7.04 18.73
CA PRO A 7 -3.06 8.04 17.68
C PRO A 7 -2.60 7.40 16.37
N PHE A 8 -3.14 7.90 15.25
CA PHE A 8 -2.65 7.50 13.93
C PHE A 8 -1.20 7.98 13.77
N GLU A 9 -0.30 7.06 13.44
CA GLU A 9 1.11 7.34 13.19
C GLU A 9 1.54 6.65 11.90
N GLU A 10 2.01 7.43 10.92
CA GLU A 10 2.62 6.91 9.71
C GLU A 10 3.99 6.33 10.00
N ILE A 11 4.15 5.02 9.77
CA ILE A 11 5.39 4.30 10.09
C ILE A 11 5.92 3.59 8.85
N THR A 12 7.19 3.82 8.55
CA THR A 12 7.92 3.06 7.53
C THR A 12 9.24 2.56 8.10
N ARG A 13 9.71 1.39 7.63
CA ARG A 13 10.99 0.81 8.03
C ARG A 13 11.74 0.25 6.83
N PRO A 14 13.08 0.27 6.85
CA PRO A 14 13.88 -0.50 5.90
C PRO A 14 13.41 -1.96 5.87
N GLY A 15 13.15 -2.48 4.68
CA GLY A 15 12.71 -3.86 4.47
C GLY A 15 11.20 -4.08 4.36
N TYR A 16 10.34 -3.13 4.74
CA TYR A 16 8.88 -3.28 4.58
C TYR A 16 8.48 -3.60 3.14
N ALA A 17 9.05 -2.88 2.17
CA ALA A 17 8.82 -3.16 0.76
C ALA A 17 9.26 -4.59 0.39
N ALA A 18 10.44 -5.04 0.82
CA ALA A 18 10.96 -6.36 0.50
C ALA A 18 10.12 -7.49 1.10
N VAL A 19 9.68 -7.34 2.36
CA VAL A 19 8.79 -8.29 3.03
C VAL A 19 7.44 -8.36 2.32
N HIS A 20 6.84 -7.21 2.02
CA HIS A 20 5.57 -7.16 1.32
C HIS A 20 5.65 -7.78 -0.09
N LEU A 21 6.74 -7.52 -0.82
CA LEU A 21 6.99 -8.08 -2.15
C LEU A 21 7.01 -9.62 -2.17
N ALA A 22 7.37 -10.28 -1.06
CA ALA A 22 7.44 -11.74 -0.99
C ALA A 22 6.07 -12.43 -1.21
N GLY A 23 4.97 -11.74 -0.92
CA GLY A 23 3.60 -12.24 -1.09
C GLY A 23 2.72 -11.36 -1.97
N LEU A 24 3.28 -10.34 -2.61
CA LEU A 24 2.52 -9.37 -3.40
C LEU A 24 1.94 -10.02 -4.67
N ARG A 25 0.65 -9.80 -4.90
CA ARG A 25 -0.02 -10.02 -6.16
C ARG A 25 -0.47 -8.67 -6.72
N VAL A 26 -0.27 -8.47 -8.01
CA VAL A 26 -0.67 -7.25 -8.71
C VAL A 26 -1.62 -7.64 -9.84
N GLU A 27 -2.82 -7.06 -9.80
CA GLU A 27 -3.79 -7.17 -10.88
C GLU A 27 -3.90 -5.80 -11.56
N GLY A 28 -3.44 -5.73 -12.80
CA GLY A 28 -3.53 -4.52 -13.62
C GLY A 28 -4.91 -4.39 -14.25
N GLY A 29 -5.44 -3.17 -14.25
CA GLY A 29 -6.64 -2.80 -14.99
C GLY A 29 -6.40 -1.54 -15.83
N ARG A 30 -7.40 -1.17 -16.63
CA ARG A 30 -7.32 0.02 -17.50
C ARG A 30 -7.06 1.32 -16.73
N HIS A 31 -7.60 1.40 -15.51
CA HIS A 31 -7.64 2.64 -14.74
C HIS A 31 -7.04 2.55 -13.35
N GLU A 32 -6.73 1.34 -12.89
CA GLU A 32 -6.25 1.07 -11.55
C GLU A 32 -5.38 -0.19 -11.56
N ALA A 33 -4.49 -0.29 -10.58
CA ALA A 33 -3.81 -1.52 -10.24
C ALA A 33 -4.24 -1.92 -8.82
N VAL A 34 -4.65 -3.17 -8.64
CA VAL A 34 -4.99 -3.73 -7.33
C VAL A 34 -3.78 -4.50 -6.81
N LEU A 35 -3.25 -4.06 -5.68
CA LEU A 35 -2.12 -4.66 -4.99
C LEU A 35 -2.65 -5.45 -3.79
N SER A 36 -2.58 -6.78 -3.87
CA SER A 36 -3.00 -7.67 -2.79
C SER A 36 -1.79 -8.26 -2.10
N GLY A 37 -1.69 -8.14 -0.78
CA GLY A 37 -0.54 -8.66 -0.04
C GLY A 37 -0.74 -8.60 1.47
N ILE A 38 0.36 -8.84 2.19
CA ILE A 38 0.39 -8.87 3.66
C ILE A 38 1.09 -7.62 4.19
N CYS A 39 0.52 -6.99 5.22
CA CYS A 39 1.18 -5.86 5.89
C CYS A 39 2.44 -6.35 6.63
N PRO A 40 3.63 -5.78 6.39
CA PRO A 40 4.86 -6.18 7.07
C PRO A 40 4.92 -5.76 8.54
N ARG A 41 3.94 -4.99 9.03
CA ARG A 41 3.83 -4.56 10.43
C ARG A 41 2.83 -5.39 11.24
N CYS A 42 1.61 -5.54 10.73
CA CYS A 42 0.52 -6.22 11.45
C CYS A 42 0.22 -7.62 10.92
N GLU A 43 0.89 -8.05 9.84
CA GLU A 43 0.77 -9.39 9.25
C GLU A 43 -0.63 -9.74 8.69
N HIS A 44 -1.52 -8.75 8.61
CA HIS A 44 -2.84 -8.95 8.03
C HIS A 44 -2.85 -8.77 6.50
N PRO A 45 -3.69 -9.56 5.80
CA PRO A 45 -3.95 -9.37 4.39
C PRO A 45 -4.72 -8.08 4.14
N PHE A 46 -4.44 -7.44 3.02
CA PHE A 46 -5.20 -6.29 2.55
C PHE A 46 -5.11 -6.16 1.02
N GLN A 47 -6.00 -5.35 0.45
CA GLN A 47 -6.00 -4.98 -0.96
C GLN A 47 -5.93 -3.47 -1.07
N TYR A 48 -4.92 -2.96 -1.77
CA TYR A 48 -4.70 -1.54 -2.00
C TYR A 48 -4.94 -1.21 -3.47
N VAL A 49 -5.86 -0.28 -3.73
CA VAL A 49 -6.21 0.15 -5.09
C VAL A 49 -5.42 1.39 -5.45
N HIS A 50 -4.54 1.28 -6.44
CA HIS A 50 -3.75 2.39 -6.96
C HIS A 50 -4.34 2.90 -8.29
N PRO A 51 -4.90 4.12 -8.35
CA PRO A 51 -5.44 4.68 -9.59
C PRO A 51 -4.34 5.03 -10.59
N LEU A 52 -4.43 4.50 -11.81
CA LEU A 52 -3.51 4.74 -12.94
C LEU A 52 -3.88 5.95 -13.80
N THR A 53 -5.13 6.42 -13.71
CA THR A 53 -5.63 7.57 -14.47
C THR A 53 -6.26 8.55 -13.50
N GLY A 54 -5.67 9.74 -13.32
CA GLY A 54 -6.35 10.76 -12.51
C GLY A 54 -5.49 11.87 -11.94
N PHE A 55 -4.20 11.65 -11.68
CA PHE A 55 -3.33 12.77 -11.32
C PHE A 55 -2.74 13.38 -12.56
N ARG A 56 -2.84 14.72 -12.69
CA ARG A 56 -2.21 15.57 -13.70
C ARG A 56 -0.67 15.55 -13.60
N VAL A 57 -0.08 14.38 -13.43
CA VAL A 57 1.30 14.14 -13.80
C VAL A 57 1.26 14.01 -15.33
N PRO A 58 2.13 14.71 -16.08
CA PRO A 58 2.24 14.46 -17.51
C PRO A 58 2.34 12.95 -17.66
N ARG A 59 1.43 12.35 -18.44
CA ARG A 59 1.47 10.94 -18.82
C ARG A 59 2.96 10.63 -18.98
N PRO A 60 3.56 9.73 -18.16
CA PRO A 60 4.97 9.46 -18.30
C PRO A 60 5.15 9.22 -19.79
N SER A 61 6.07 9.99 -20.39
CA SER A 61 6.47 9.72 -21.77
C SER A 61 6.61 8.22 -21.88
N ARG A 62 6.31 7.62 -23.03
CA ARG A 62 6.43 6.17 -23.28
C ARG A 62 7.83 5.57 -22.97
N SER A 63 8.72 6.35 -22.34
CA SER A 63 10.04 6.02 -21.80
C SER A 63 10.08 5.80 -20.27
N ARG A 64 8.98 5.94 -19.50
CA ARG A 64 8.95 5.56 -18.08
C ARG A 64 7.75 4.67 -17.77
N ASP A 65 7.85 3.43 -18.24
CA ASP A 65 6.94 2.35 -17.86
C ASP A 65 7.01 2.05 -16.36
N THR A 66 8.06 2.49 -15.68
CA THR A 66 8.22 2.34 -14.22
C THR A 66 7.83 3.61 -13.46
N TYR A 67 6.98 3.47 -12.44
CA TYR A 67 6.55 4.56 -11.55
C TYR A 67 6.53 4.12 -10.08
N SER A 68 6.66 5.08 -9.17
CA SER A 68 6.64 4.84 -7.73
C SER A 68 5.22 4.88 -7.18
N VAL A 69 4.87 3.92 -6.32
CA VAL A 69 3.59 3.86 -5.61
C VAL A 69 3.86 3.78 -4.12
N GLN A 70 3.29 4.71 -3.35
CA GLN A 70 3.24 4.61 -1.90
C GLN A 70 2.04 3.74 -1.51
N VAL A 71 2.33 2.55 -0.98
CA VAL A 71 1.33 1.63 -0.46
C VAL A 71 1.21 1.87 1.03
N ALA A 72 -0.01 2.14 1.49
CA ALA A 72 -0.34 2.17 2.90
C ALA A 72 -1.13 0.90 3.26
N CYS A 73 -0.89 0.37 4.45
CA CYS A 73 -1.73 -0.69 4.99
C CYS A 73 -3.16 -0.16 5.16
N VAL A 74 -4.13 -0.92 4.69
CA VAL A 74 -5.57 -0.63 4.75
C VAL A 74 -6.35 -1.80 5.38
N CYS A 75 -5.72 -2.54 6.29
CA CYS A 75 -6.39 -3.65 6.97
C CYS A 75 -7.47 -3.14 7.96
N ALA A 76 -8.58 -3.88 8.07
CA ALA A 76 -9.65 -3.59 9.03
C ALA A 76 -9.61 -4.48 10.29
N GLU A 77 -8.64 -5.39 10.37
CA GLU A 77 -8.48 -6.37 11.46
C GLU A 77 -8.00 -5.72 12.77
N GLU A 78 -8.53 -6.18 13.90
CA GLU A 78 -8.11 -5.70 15.22
C GLU A 78 -6.75 -6.30 15.63
N HIS A 79 -5.81 -5.47 16.06
CA HIS A 79 -4.52 -5.92 16.59
C HIS A 79 -3.86 -4.88 17.50
N PRO A 80 -2.86 -5.27 18.31
CA PRO A 80 -2.06 -4.31 19.07
C PRO A 80 -1.45 -3.24 18.16
N GLY A 81 -1.63 -1.96 18.51
CA GLY A 81 -1.10 -0.83 17.74
C GLY A 81 -1.95 -0.41 16.55
N ARG A 82 -3.19 -0.91 16.42
CA ARG A 82 -4.19 -0.35 15.51
C ARG A 82 -4.72 1.00 16.06
N PRO A 83 -4.79 2.06 15.24
CA PRO A 83 -5.52 3.29 15.58
C PRO A 83 -7.02 3.01 15.75
N ASP A 84 -7.68 3.73 16.66
CA ASP A 84 -9.07 3.41 17.04
C ASP A 84 -10.12 3.87 16.04
N ASP A 85 -9.79 4.83 15.17
CA ASP A 85 -10.77 5.56 14.34
C ASP A 85 -10.43 5.56 12.83
N ASP A 86 -9.48 4.74 12.37
CA ASP A 86 -9.04 4.75 10.96
C ASP A 86 -8.82 3.35 10.35
N GLU A 87 -8.77 3.32 9.01
CA GLU A 87 -8.42 2.13 8.24
C GLU A 87 -6.90 1.93 8.25
N GLY A 88 -6.47 0.69 8.50
CA GLY A 88 -5.05 0.33 8.51
C GLY A 88 -4.30 0.62 9.80
N CYS A 89 -3.05 0.16 9.84
CA CYS A 89 -2.17 0.25 11.01
C CYS A 89 -1.15 1.40 10.93
N GLY A 90 -1.34 2.34 9.99
CA GLY A 90 -0.41 3.43 9.71
C GLY A 90 0.91 3.02 9.03
N ALA A 91 1.14 1.73 8.76
CA ALA A 91 2.34 1.29 8.06
C ALA A 91 2.30 1.65 6.57
N TYR A 92 3.39 2.17 6.02
CA TYR A 92 3.53 2.42 4.58
C TYR A 92 4.92 2.08 4.03
N TRP A 93 4.99 1.88 2.71
CA TRP A 93 6.23 1.66 1.97
C TRP A 93 6.07 2.08 0.51
N ILE A 94 7.18 2.17 -0.21
CA ILE A 94 7.21 2.58 -1.61
C ILE A 94 7.57 1.37 -2.47
N LEU A 95 6.79 1.12 -3.51
CA LEU A 95 7.06 0.13 -4.56
C LEU A 95 7.37 0.83 -5.87
N LEU A 96 8.20 0.18 -6.69
CA LEU A 96 8.36 0.53 -8.10
C LEU A 96 7.52 -0.44 -8.92
N LEU A 97 6.45 0.07 -9.55
CA LEU A 97 5.62 -0.70 -10.44
C LEU A 97 6.02 -0.44 -11.88
N ARG A 98 6.03 -1.49 -12.70
CA ARG A 98 6.20 -1.39 -14.15
C ARG A 98 4.88 -1.67 -14.84
N TRP A 99 4.42 -0.72 -15.64
CA TRP A 99 3.33 -0.84 -16.58
C TRP A 99 3.79 -1.56 -17.84
N ASP A 100 3.10 -2.63 -18.25
CA ASP A 100 3.45 -3.41 -19.45
C ASP A 100 2.53 -3.12 -20.65
N GLY A 101 1.61 -2.15 -20.53
CA GLY A 101 0.70 -1.77 -21.60
C GLY A 101 -0.64 -2.50 -21.60
N ARG A 102 -0.91 -3.41 -20.65
CA ARG A 102 -2.18 -4.13 -20.53
C ARG A 102 -2.96 -3.80 -19.26
#